data_AF-A0A401FI71-F1
#
_entry.id   AF-A0A401FI71-F1
#
_cell.length_a   1.000
_cell.length_b   1.000
_cell.length_c   1.000
_cell.angle_alpha   90.00
_cell.angle_beta   90.00
_cell.angle_gamma   90.00
#
_symmetry.space_group_name_H-M   'P 1'
#
loop_
_entity.id
_entity.type
_entity.pdbx_description
1 polymer ?
#
loop_
_entity_poly.entity_id
_entity_poly.type
_entity_poly.pdbx_seq_one_letter_code
_entity_poly.pdbx_strand_id
1 'polypeptide(L)'
;MNEDENRVELKINAILEYGKNAEQVFNKMTQKITNSVEEMTNMKVDKIDLTVQDMLTREEWAEKNEPKSEKKRDKHDHDRDSK
;
A
#
# COMPACT_ATOMS: atom_id res chain seq x y z
N MET A 1 7.98 4.22 -36.92
CA MET A 1 7.31 4.66 -35.67
C MET A 1 7.84 3.72 -34.61
N ASN A 2 8.54 4.24 -33.60
CA ASN A 2 9.13 3.37 -32.58
C ASN A 2 8.04 2.99 -31.58
N GLU A 3 7.50 1.77 -31.68
CA GLU A 3 6.50 1.25 -30.74
C GLU A 3 7.06 1.05 -29.32
N ASP A 4 8.38 1.20 -29.14
CA ASP A 4 9.07 1.02 -27.87
C ASP A 4 9.17 2.30 -27.02
N GLU A 5 8.90 3.49 -27.56
CA GLU A 5 9.09 4.75 -26.82
C GLU A 5 8.05 4.99 -25.71
N ASN A 6 6.94 4.23 -25.70
CA ASN A 6 5.84 4.39 -24.75
C ASN A 6 5.61 3.17 -23.86
N ARG A 7 6.62 2.31 -23.68
CA ARG A 7 6.52 1.10 -22.87
C ARG A 7 7.18 1.30 -21.51
N VAL A 8 6.48 0.91 -20.44
CA VAL A 8 7.01 1.00 -19.06
C VAL A 8 6.98 -0.34 -18.35
N GLU A 9 8.03 -0.60 -17.57
CA GLU A 9 8.12 -1.74 -16.66
C GLU A 9 7.87 -1.28 -15.22
N LEU A 10 7.06 -2.03 -14.48
CA LEU A 10 6.70 -1.71 -13.10
C LEU A 10 7.19 -2.78 -12.14
N LYS A 11 7.86 -2.36 -11.07
CA LYS A 11 8.27 -3.23 -9.96
C LYS A 11 7.48 -2.86 -8.72
N ILE A 12 6.77 -3.83 -8.17
CA ILE A 12 5.84 -3.64 -7.06
C ILE A 12 6.23 -4.58 -5.93
N ASN A 13 6.35 -4.02 -4.73
CA ASN A 13 6.52 -4.77 -3.50
C ASN A 13 5.21 -4.73 -2.70
N ALA A 14 4.67 -5.88 -2.33
CA ALA A 14 3.41 -5.96 -1.60
C ALA A 14 3.50 -6.90 -0.40
N ILE A 15 2.72 -6.57 0.63
CA ILE A 15 2.42 -7.46 1.76
C ILE A 15 0.98 -7.94 1.55
N LEU A 16 0.76 -9.24 1.63
CA LEU A 16 -0.56 -9.86 1.41
C LEU A 16 -1.18 -10.30 2.73
N GLU A 17 -2.51 -10.29 2.79
CA GLU A 17 -3.24 -10.88 3.92
C GLU A 17 -3.33 -12.41 3.74
N TYR A 18 -3.05 -13.16 4.80
CA TYR A 18 -3.08 -14.61 4.84
C TYR A 18 -4.48 -15.13 4.49
N GLY A 19 -4.54 -16.12 3.58
CA GLY A 19 -5.80 -16.70 3.11
C GLY A 19 -6.46 -15.96 1.94
N LYS A 20 -5.91 -14.83 1.46
CA LYS A 20 -6.32 -14.23 0.19
C LYS A 20 -5.66 -14.94 -0.99
N ASN A 21 -6.41 -15.09 -2.08
CA ASN A 21 -5.88 -15.66 -3.32
C ASN A 21 -4.94 -14.62 -4.00
N ALA A 22 -3.64 -14.91 -4.01
CA ALA A 22 -2.61 -14.06 -4.58
C ALA A 22 -2.83 -13.76 -6.08
N GLU A 23 -3.32 -14.74 -6.84
CA GLU A 23 -3.61 -14.59 -8.27
C GLU A 23 -4.76 -13.58 -8.51
N GLN A 24 -5.83 -13.66 -7.71
CA GLN A 24 -6.93 -12.70 -7.78
C GLN A 24 -6.48 -11.28 -7.42
N VAL A 25 -5.61 -11.14 -6.43
CA VAL A 25 -5.04 -9.85 -6.03
C VAL A 25 -4.15 -9.30 -7.15
N PHE A 26 -3.27 -10.13 -7.71
CA PHE A 26 -2.40 -9.75 -8.82
C PHE A 26 -3.18 -9.29 -10.05
N ASN A 27 -4.23 -10.03 -10.44
CA ASN A 27 -5.04 -9.68 -11.62
C ASN A 27 -5.76 -8.34 -11.43
N LYS A 28 -6.38 -8.13 -10.26
CA LYS A 28 -7.07 -6.86 -9.95
C LYS A 28 -6.09 -5.68 -9.87
N MET A 29 -4.93 -5.89 -9.26
CA MET A 29 -3.87 -4.88 -9.19
C MET A 29 -3.39 -4.51 -10.59
N THR A 30 -3.01 -5.51 -11.39
CA THR A 30 -2.49 -5.32 -12.75
C THR A 30 -3.48 -4.54 -13.59
N GLN A 31 -4.75 -4.94 -13.63
CA GLN A 31 -5.78 -4.21 -14.39
C GLN A 31 -5.91 -2.76 -13.96
N LYS A 32 -5.95 -2.48 -12.65
CA LYS A 32 -6.06 -1.09 -12.16
C LYS A 32 -4.84 -0.26 -12.53
N ILE A 33 -3.64 -0.81 -12.33
CA ILE A 33 -2.39 -0.08 -12.57
C ILE A 33 -2.22 0.17 -14.07
N THR A 34 -2.43 -0.83 -14.91
CA THR A 34 -2.35 -0.66 -16.37
C THR A 34 -3.32 0.42 -16.85
N ASN A 35 -4.59 0.37 -16.43
CA ASN A 35 -5.58 1.38 -16.81
C ASN A 35 -5.17 2.78 -16.34
N SER A 36 -4.78 2.93 -15.07
CA SER A 36 -4.39 4.24 -14.54
C SER A 36 -3.13 4.81 -15.21
N VAL A 37 -2.13 3.97 -15.51
CA VAL A 37 -0.91 4.42 -16.20
C VAL A 37 -1.24 4.84 -17.63
N GLU A 38 -2.05 4.07 -18.35
CA GLU A 38 -2.47 4.40 -19.71
C GLU A 38 -3.31 5.69 -19.73
N GLU A 39 -4.28 5.83 -18.83
CA GLU A 39 -5.14 7.03 -18.74
C GLU A 39 -4.35 8.29 -18.35
N MET A 40 -3.38 8.18 -17.45
CA MET A 40 -2.64 9.34 -16.94
C MET A 40 -1.47 9.75 -17.82
N THR A 41 -0.80 8.79 -18.48
CA THR A 41 0.49 9.02 -19.15
C THR A 41 0.47 8.64 -20.62
N ASN A 42 -0.60 7.98 -21.09
CA ASN A 42 -0.72 7.44 -22.44
C ASN A 42 0.39 6.42 -22.79
N MET A 43 1.05 5.85 -21.78
CA MET A 43 2.06 4.80 -21.89
C MET A 43 1.45 3.43 -21.65
N LYS A 44 1.96 2.42 -22.35
CA LYS A 44 1.56 1.02 -22.18
C LYS A 44 2.47 0.33 -21.18
N VAL A 45 1.88 -0.36 -20.21
CA VAL A 45 2.64 -1.20 -19.29
C VAL A 45 3.05 -2.48 -20.01
N ASP A 46 4.36 -2.70 -20.15
CA ASP A 46 4.90 -3.87 -20.81
C ASP A 46 5.04 -5.07 -19.86
N LYS A 47 5.50 -4.78 -18.63
CA LYS A 47 5.74 -5.80 -17.62
C LYS A 47 5.43 -5.30 -16.22
N ILE A 48 4.87 -6.18 -15.40
CA ILE A 48 4.69 -5.95 -13.96
C ILE A 48 5.37 -7.09 -13.19
N ASP A 49 6.36 -6.73 -12.39
CA ASP A 49 7.03 -7.64 -11.45
C ASP A 49 6.49 -7.38 -10.04
N LEU A 50 5.66 -8.30 -9.52
CA LEU A 50 5.16 -8.28 -8.15
C LEU A 50 6.03 -9.16 -7.25
N THR A 51 6.60 -8.56 -6.21
CA THR A 51 7.32 -9.27 -5.14
C THR A 51 6.49 -9.24 -3.86
N VAL A 52 6.11 -10.42 -3.37
CA VAL A 52 5.43 -10.56 -2.08
C VAL A 52 6.50 -10.57 -0.99
N GLN A 53 6.55 -9.50 -0.20
CA GLN A 53 7.54 -9.36 0.88
C GLN A 53 7.15 -10.13 2.13
N ASP A 54 5.85 -10.17 2.45
CA ASP A 54 5.36 -10.81 3.67
C ASP A 54 3.87 -11.19 3.53
N MET A 55 3.42 -12.16 4.32
CA MET A 55 2.03 -12.56 4.44
C MET A 55 1.56 -12.43 5.89
N LEU A 56 0.76 -11.40 6.15
CA LEU A 56 0.28 -11.10 7.49
C LEU A 56 -1.07 -11.76 7.75
N THR A 57 -1.28 -12.27 8.95
CA THR A 57 -2.63 -12.63 9.40
C THR A 57 -3.52 -11.40 9.47
N ARG A 58 -4.85 -11.62 9.51
CA ARG A 58 -5.83 -10.53 9.60
C ARG A 58 -5.62 -9.67 10.86
N GLU A 59 -5.18 -10.28 11.95
CA GLU A 59 -4.88 -9.62 13.22
C GLU A 59 -3.66 -8.69 13.06
N GLU A 60 -2.57 -9.21 12.50
CA GLU A 60 -1.35 -8.42 12.23
C GLU A 60 -1.58 -7.29 11.21
N TRP A 61 -2.44 -7.53 10.22
CA TRP A 61 -2.84 -6.51 9.23
C TRP A 61 -3.66 -5.39 9.87
N ALA A 62 -4.54 -5.72 10.83
CA ALA A 62 -5.33 -4.74 11.56
C ALA A 62 -4.44 -3.88 12.48
N GLU A 63 -3.54 -4.50 13.25
CA GLU A 63 -2.63 -3.77 14.14
C GLU A 63 -1.69 -2.81 13.38
N LYS A 64 -1.24 -3.19 12.17
CA LYS A 64 -0.42 -2.30 11.32
C LYS A 64 -1.20 -1.14 10.70
N ASN A 65 -2.50 -1.33 10.44
CA ASN A 65 -3.34 -0.33 9.79
C ASN A 65 -4.22 0.46 10.76
N GLU A 66 -4.22 0.14 12.06
CA GLU A 66 -4.87 0.97 13.05
C GLU A 66 -4.19 2.35 13.12
N PRO A 67 -4.95 3.45 12.99
CA PRO A 67 -4.41 4.77 13.20
C PRO A 67 -3.93 4.83 14.65
N LYS A 68 -2.62 4.96 14.85
CA LYS A 68 -2.04 5.25 16.17
C LYS A 68 -2.64 6.58 16.64
N SER A 69 -3.72 6.50 17.39
CA SER A 69 -4.25 7.62 18.13
C SER A 69 -3.20 7.96 19.17
N GLU A 70 -2.44 9.02 18.88
CA GLU A 70 -1.51 9.66 19.79
C GLU A 70 -2.26 9.99 21.10
N LYS A 71 -2.16 9.08 22.07
CA LYS A 71 -2.52 9.39 23.45
C LYS A 71 -1.46 10.35 24.00
N LYS A 72 -1.60 11.64 23.67
CA LYS A 72 -0.94 12.70 24.43
C LYS A 72 -1.43 12.63 25.87
N ARG A 73 -0.57 12.09 26.72
CA ARG A 73 -0.67 12.18 28.17
C ARG A 73 -0.33 13.62 28.57
N ASP A 74 -1.32 14.51 28.56
CA ASP A 74 -1.26 15.74 29.35
C ASP A 74 -1.80 15.43 30.75
N LYS A 75 -0.89 14.93 31.60
CA LYS A 75 -1.02 14.99 33.05
C LYS A 75 0.22 15.74 33.56
N HIS A 76 0.09 17.04 33.73
CA HIS A 76 0.81 17.73 34.79
C HIS A 76 -0.20 18.41 35.70
N ASP A 77 -0.59 17.62 36.68
CA ASP A 77 -1.19 18.05 37.94
C ASP A 77 -0.12 18.86 38.69
N HIS A 78 -0.39 20.12 39.00
CA HIS A 78 0.23 20.75 40.15
C HIS A 78 -0.74 21.75 40.77
N ASP A 79 -1.63 21.20 41.57
CA ASP A 79 -2.08 21.80 42.81
C ASP A 79 -0.89 22.47 43.54
N ARG A 80 -1.01 23.77 43.84
CA ARG A 80 -0.47 24.41 45.04
C ARG A 80 -1.17 25.75 45.25
N ASP A 81 -2.32 25.63 45.92
CA ASP A 81 -2.61 26.29 47.19
C ASP A 81 -1.89 27.64 47.49
N SER A 82 -2.72 28.67 47.59
CA SER A 82 -2.71 29.78 48.56
C SER A 82 -1.38 30.34 49.06
N LYS A 83 -1.10 31.61 48.71
CA LYS A 83 -0.91 32.70 49.69
C LYS A 83 -1.07 34.06 49.01
#